data_AF-A0A8R1I252-F1
#
_entry.id   AF-A0A8R1I252-F1
#
_cell.length_a   1.000
_cell.length_b   1.000
_cell.length_c   1.000
_cell.angle_alpha   90.00
_cell.angle_beta   90.00
_cell.angle_gamma   90.00
#
_symmetry.space_group_name_H-M   'P 1'
#
loop_
_entity.id
_entity.type
_entity.pdbx_description
1 polymer ?
#
loop_
_entity_poly.entity_id
_entity_poly.type
_entity_poly.pdbx_seq_one_letter_code
_entity_poly.pdbx_strand_id
1 'polypeptide(L)'
;MELQFITTTETSSLYIETLQKVIVPFFRNRRRSHVFQQDNASIHTSKEAMGTLARCVYKNGTQYNTVQDLKAALLQEWDSISVAELQKLVASMPKQMFKVIQDHGGETSY
;
A
#
# COMPACT_ATOMS: atom_id res chain seq x y z
N MET A 1 -11.38 4.15 -2.34
CA MET A 1 -10.92 3.93 -0.96
C MET A 1 -9.96 5.05 -0.69
N GLU A 2 -10.11 5.76 0.42
CA GLU A 2 -9.34 6.97 0.70
C GLU A 2 -8.03 6.62 1.40
N LEU A 3 -6.94 7.32 1.05
CA LEU A 3 -5.67 7.22 1.75
C LEU A 3 -5.83 7.79 3.16
N GLN A 4 -5.39 7.04 4.17
CA GLN A 4 -5.48 7.45 5.58
C GLN A 4 -4.06 7.61 6.14
N PHE A 5 -3.81 8.76 6.76
CA PHE A 5 -2.56 9.01 7.48
C PHE A 5 -2.69 8.57 8.93
N ILE A 6 -1.79 7.67 9.33
CA ILE A 6 -1.65 7.18 10.70
C ILE A 6 -0.52 7.94 11.42
N THR A 7 -0.55 7.93 12.75
CA THR A 7 0.56 8.46 13.55
C THR A 7 1.73 7.46 13.55
N THR A 8 2.94 7.93 13.81
CA THR A 8 4.19 7.16 13.62
C THR A 8 4.33 5.92 14.51
N THR A 9 3.52 5.82 15.57
CA THR A 9 3.55 4.68 16.49
C THR A 9 2.20 4.01 16.48
N GLU A 10 2.03 3.02 15.61
CA GLU A 10 0.86 2.15 15.65
C GLU A 10 1.05 1.08 16.73
N THR A 11 0.21 1.15 17.76
CA THR A 11 -0.03 0.02 18.65
C THR A 11 -1.05 -0.92 18.03
N SER A 12 -1.15 -2.15 18.54
CA SER A 12 -2.20 -3.10 18.12
C SER A 12 -3.62 -2.51 18.27
N SER A 13 -3.85 -1.66 19.27
CA SER A 13 -5.13 -0.97 19.48
C SER A 13 -5.43 0.07 18.39
N LEU A 14 -4.46 0.90 18.01
CA LEU A 14 -4.60 1.90 16.95
C LEU A 14 -4.79 1.24 15.57
N TYR A 15 -4.14 0.10 15.38
CA TYR A 15 -4.29 -0.72 14.19
C TYR A 15 -5.71 -1.31 14.07
N ILE A 16 -6.25 -1.89 15.16
CA ILE A 16 -7.64 -2.37 15.21
C ILE A 16 -8.63 -1.23 14.93
N GLU A 17 -8.42 -0.06 15.51
CA GLU A 17 -9.26 1.12 15.27
C GLU A 17 -9.24 1.52 13.78
N THR A 18 -8.06 1.54 13.15
CA THR A 18 -7.91 1.84 11.72
C THR A 18 -8.65 0.81 10.86
N LEU A 19 -8.51 -0.49 11.16
CA LEU A 19 -9.25 -1.54 10.45
C LEU A 19 -10.78 -1.39 10.62
N GLN A 20 -11.25 -1.12 11.83
CA GLN A 20 -12.68 -0.93 12.11
C GLN A 20 -13.26 0.28 11.39
N LYS A 21 -12.49 1.38 11.33
CA LYS A 21 -12.93 2.63 10.71
C LYS A 21 -12.93 2.56 9.18
N VAL A 22 -11.93 1.93 8.59
CA VAL A 22 -11.67 2.02 7.14
C VAL A 22 -12.01 0.73 6.41
N ILE A 23 -11.58 -0.41 6.95
CA ILE A 23 -11.63 -1.70 6.26
C ILE A 23 -13.00 -2.38 6.46
N VAL A 24 -13.53 -2.39 7.68
CA VAL A 24 -14.82 -3.04 7.97
C VAL A 24 -15.97 -2.46 7.12
N PRO A 25 -16.15 -1.12 6.98
CA PRO A 25 -17.19 -0.56 6.13
C PRO A 25 -17.04 -0.93 4.65
N PHE A 26 -15.80 -1.08 4.16
CA PHE A 26 -15.52 -1.47 2.79
C PHE A 26 -16.07 -2.88 2.47
N PHE A 27 -15.95 -3.82 3.41
CA PHE A 27 -16.40 -5.21 3.22
C PHE A 27 -17.86 -5.47 3.60
N ARG A 28 -18.46 -4.65 4.49
CA ARG A 28 -19.79 -4.89 5.08
C ARG A 28 -20.92 -5.07 4.04
N ASN A 29 -20.81 -4.41 2.89
CA ASN A 29 -21.82 -4.43 1.83
C ASN A 29 -21.37 -5.18 0.56
N ARG A 30 -20.31 -6.00 0.65
CA ARG A 30 -19.74 -6.72 -0.50
C ARG A 30 -19.91 -8.24 -0.34
N ARG A 31 -19.95 -8.94 -1.48
CA ARG A 31 -19.94 -10.41 -1.50
C ARG A 31 -18.69 -10.93 -0.78
N ARG A 32 -18.82 -12.06 -0.06
CA ARG A 32 -17.76 -12.75 0.70
C ARG A 32 -16.62 -13.34 -0.16
N SER A 33 -16.40 -12.82 -1.37
CA SER A 33 -15.42 -13.29 -2.35
C SER A 33 -14.10 -12.51 -2.31
N HIS A 34 -14.00 -11.47 -1.48
CA HIS A 34 -12.82 -10.62 -1.45
C HIS A 34 -11.83 -11.13 -0.40
N VAL A 35 -10.55 -11.13 -0.74
CA VAL A 35 -9.45 -11.50 0.17
C VAL A 35 -8.72 -10.23 0.58
N PHE A 36 -8.52 -10.07 1.89
CA PHE A 36 -7.68 -9.01 2.44
C PHE A 36 -6.29 -9.58 2.67
N GLN A 37 -5.27 -9.02 2.01
CA GLN A 37 -3.89 -9.48 2.10
C GLN A 37 -3.04 -8.41 2.80
N GLN A 38 -2.25 -8.86 3.76
CA GLN A 38 -1.26 -8.07 4.49
C GLN A 38 0.03 -8.90 4.60
N ASP A 39 1.16 -8.27 4.88
CA ASP A 39 2.40 -8.98 5.19
C ASP A 39 2.34 -9.57 6.62
N ASN A 40 3.44 -10.13 7.12
CA ASN A 40 3.52 -10.73 8.46
C ASN A 40 4.41 -9.92 9.42
N ALA A 41 4.65 -8.63 9.14
CA ALA A 41 5.32 -7.74 10.09
C ALA A 41 4.44 -7.51 11.33
N SER A 42 5.04 -7.22 12.49
CA SER A 42 4.25 -6.83 13.67
C SER A 42 3.54 -5.48 13.52
N ILE A 43 3.94 -4.66 12.53
CA ILE A 43 3.36 -3.40 12.10
C ILE A 43 3.73 -3.18 10.61
N HIS A 44 2.76 -3.25 9.71
CA HIS A 44 2.95 -3.58 8.29
C HIS A 44 3.45 -2.42 7.41
N THR A 45 4.59 -2.61 6.72
CA THR A 45 5.10 -1.68 5.68
C THR A 45 5.47 -2.43 4.41
N SER A 46 4.61 -2.37 3.39
CA SER A 46 4.95 -2.86 2.04
C SER A 46 5.83 -1.82 1.33
N LYS A 47 7.10 -2.18 1.08
CA LYS A 47 8.08 -1.31 0.41
C LYS A 47 7.72 -1.00 -1.05
N GLU A 48 6.98 -1.86 -1.74
CA GLU A 48 6.71 -1.72 -3.18
C GLU A 48 5.69 -0.63 -3.51
N ALA A 49 4.52 -0.65 -2.87
CA ALA A 49 3.49 0.37 -3.09
C ALA A 49 3.94 1.74 -2.57
N MET A 50 4.60 1.76 -1.41
CA MET A 50 5.19 2.99 -0.86
C MET A 50 6.36 3.49 -1.71
N GLY A 51 7.17 2.60 -2.28
CA GLY A 51 8.28 2.96 -3.15
C GLY A 51 7.82 3.64 -4.43
N THR A 52 6.70 3.20 -5.00
CA THR A 52 6.11 3.84 -6.19
C THR A 52 5.62 5.25 -5.87
N LEU A 53 4.83 5.40 -4.80
CA LEU A 53 4.34 6.72 -4.36
C LEU A 53 5.49 7.65 -3.95
N ALA A 54 6.47 7.16 -3.20
CA ALA A 54 7.64 7.93 -2.81
C ALA A 54 8.43 8.38 -4.04
N ARG A 55 8.59 7.52 -5.06
CA ARG A 55 9.28 7.88 -6.30
C ARG A 55 8.55 8.97 -7.08
N CYS A 56 7.22 9.00 -7.04
CA CYS A 56 6.42 10.08 -7.63
C CYS A 56 6.54 11.38 -6.81
N VAL A 57 6.35 11.30 -5.50
CA VAL A 57 6.36 12.45 -4.58
C VAL A 57 7.73 13.14 -4.51
N TYR A 58 8.82 12.38 -4.56
CA TYR A 58 10.20 12.90 -4.55
C TYR A 58 10.82 13.03 -5.95
N LYS A 59 10.00 12.94 -7.01
CA LYS A 59 10.48 13.05 -8.39
C LYS A 59 11.25 14.37 -8.57
N ASN A 60 12.33 14.31 -9.35
CA ASN A 60 13.22 15.44 -9.64
C ASN A 60 13.89 16.09 -8.40
N GLY A 61 14.01 15.36 -7.29
CA GLY A 61 14.64 15.87 -6.07
C GLY A 61 13.75 16.83 -5.28
N THR A 62 12.43 16.76 -5.48
CA THR A 62 11.46 17.58 -4.73
C THR A 62 11.55 17.30 -3.24
N GLN A 63 11.66 18.34 -2.42
CA GLN A 63 11.66 18.25 -0.96
C GLN A 63 10.53 19.10 -0.38
N TYR A 64 9.99 18.68 0.76
CA TYR A 64 8.88 19.33 1.43
C TYR A 64 9.34 19.90 2.77
N ASN A 65 9.00 21.16 3.04
CA ASN A 65 9.43 21.86 4.25
C ASN A 65 8.52 21.57 5.45
N THR A 66 7.29 21.09 5.21
CA THR A 66 6.34 20.75 6.26
C THR A 66 5.69 19.38 6.02
N VAL A 67 5.24 18.77 7.13
CA VAL A 67 4.44 17.54 7.08
C VAL A 67 3.13 17.74 6.31
N GLN A 68 2.56 18.95 6.36
CA GLN A 68 1.32 19.27 5.65
C GLN A 68 1.54 19.27 4.13
N ASP A 69 2.63 19.87 3.65
CA ASP A 69 2.95 19.89 2.22
C ASP A 69 3.22 18.48 1.70
N LEU A 70 3.96 17.67 2.48
CA LEU A 70 4.18 16.27 2.16
C LEU A 70 2.88 15.47 2.09
N LYS A 71 1.95 15.68 3.05
CA LYS A 71 0.64 15.01 3.04
C LYS A 71 -0.19 15.42 1.83
N ALA A 72 -0.19 16.70 1.47
CA ALA A 72 -0.92 17.20 0.31
C ALA A 72 -0.39 16.57 -0.99
N ALA A 73 0.94 16.53 -1.16
CA ALA A 73 1.56 15.89 -2.31
C ALA A 73 1.27 14.38 -2.39
N LEU A 74 1.32 13.67 -1.25
CA LEU A 74 0.98 12.25 -1.18
C LEU A 74 -0.48 11.98 -1.58
N LEU A 75 -1.43 12.81 -1.14
CA LEU A 75 -2.83 12.69 -1.55
C LEU A 75 -2.99 12.92 -3.05
N GLN A 76 -2.36 13.96 -3.58
CA GLN A 76 -2.41 14.26 -5.01
C GLN A 76 -1.85 13.11 -5.86
N GLU A 77 -0.71 12.54 -5.46
CA GLU A 77 -0.12 11.40 -6.18
C GLU A 77 -0.91 10.11 -5.99
N TRP A 78 -1.55 9.90 -4.83
CA TRP A 78 -2.45 8.78 -4.63
C TRP A 78 -3.65 8.84 -5.59
N ASP A 79 -4.24 10.03 -5.73
CA ASP A 79 -5.39 10.25 -6.61
C ASP A 79 -5.00 10.20 -8.10
N SER A 80 -3.71 10.38 -8.44
CA SER A 80 -3.20 10.30 -9.81
C SER A 80 -2.99 8.86 -10.29
N ILE A 81 -2.87 7.89 -9.37
CA ILE A 81 -2.67 6.47 -9.72
C ILE A 81 -3.94 5.93 -10.38
N SER A 82 -3.79 5.42 -11.61
CA SER A 82 -4.91 4.88 -12.34
C SER A 82 -5.31 3.48 -11.84
N VAL A 83 -6.60 3.17 -11.94
CA VAL A 83 -7.11 1.81 -11.67
C VAL A 83 -6.43 0.78 -12.57
N ALA A 84 -6.07 1.15 -13.81
CA ALA A 84 -5.39 0.27 -14.75
C ALA A 84 -3.97 -0.10 -14.27
N GLU A 85 -3.23 0.83 -13.68
CA GLU A 85 -1.92 0.55 -13.09
C GLU A 85 -2.04 -0.39 -11.89
N LEU A 86 -3.02 -0.16 -11.01
CA LEU A 86 -3.30 -1.06 -9.88
C LEU A 86 -3.67 -2.47 -10.36
N GLN A 87 -4.51 -2.57 -11.40
CA GLN A 87 -4.87 -3.86 -12.00
C GLN A 87 -3.66 -4.57 -12.60
N LYS A 88 -2.77 -3.85 -13.28
CA LYS A 88 -1.54 -4.40 -13.86
C LYS A 88 -0.61 -4.94 -12.77
N LEU A 89 -0.47 -4.23 -11.66
CA LEU A 89 0.32 -4.69 -10.50
C LEU A 89 -0.27 -5.97 -9.91
N VAL A 90 -1.58 -6.01 -9.63
CA VAL A 90 -2.25 -7.20 -9.11
C VAL A 90 -2.13 -8.39 -10.07
N ALA A 91 -2.31 -8.15 -11.37
CA ALA A 91 -2.18 -9.18 -12.41
C ALA A 91 -0.75 -9.73 -12.54
N SER A 92 0.26 -9.00 -12.05
CA SER A 92 1.65 -9.46 -12.07
C SER A 92 1.98 -10.45 -10.94
N MET A 93 1.17 -10.52 -9.87
CA MET A 93 1.47 -11.36 -8.70
C MET A 93 1.68 -12.85 -9.03
N PRO A 94 0.87 -13.51 -9.88
CA PRO A 94 1.11 -14.92 -10.22
C PRO A 94 2.49 -15.13 -10.86
N LYS A 95 2.92 -14.21 -11.73
CA LYS A 95 4.25 -14.25 -12.36
C LYS A 95 5.36 -14.15 -11.32
N GLN A 96 5.20 -13.30 -10.31
CA GLN A 96 6.17 -13.18 -9.22
C GLN A 96 6.22 -14.47 -8.39
N MET A 97 5.06 -15.04 -8.04
CA MET A 97 4.99 -16.31 -7.32
C MET A 97 5.70 -17.43 -8.09
N PHE A 98 5.50 -17.53 -9.41
CA PHE A 98 6.21 -18.50 -10.24
C PHE A 98 7.73 -18.31 -10.19
N LYS A 99 8.21 -17.07 -10.18
CA LYS A 99 9.65 -16.77 -10.09
C LYS A 99 10.23 -17.20 -8.74
N VAL A 100 9.52 -16.94 -7.63
CA VAL A 100 9.91 -17.41 -6.28
C VAL A 100 9.98 -18.94 -6.24
N ILE A 101 9.00 -19.62 -6.84
CA ILE A 101 8.98 -21.09 -6.90
C ILE A 101 10.17 -21.63 -7.70
N GLN A 102 10.44 -21.05 -8.88
CA GLN A 102 11.58 -21.45 -9.72
C GLN A 102 12.92 -21.23 -9.00
N ASP A 103 13.00 -20.20 -8.19
CA ASP A 103 14.17 -19.88 -7.39
C ASP A 103 14.19 -20.61 -6.03
N HIS A 104 13.33 -21.62 -5.84
CA HIS A 104 13.27 -22.44 -4.62
C HIS A 104 13.09 -21.63 -3.33
N GLY A 105 12.34 -20.52 -3.41
CA GLY A 105 12.15 -19.58 -2.30
C GLY A 105 13.25 -18.53 -2.17
N GLY A 106 14.17 -18.45 -3.13
CA GLY A 106 15.21 -17.43 -3.22
C GLY A 106 14.68 -16.03 -3.51
N GLU A 107 15.57 -15.05 -3.36
CA GLU A 107 15.27 -13.63 -3.57
C GLU A 107 15.07 -13.34 -5.05
N THR A 108 13.86 -12.91 -5.41
CA THR A 108 13.61 -12.42 -6.75
C THR A 108 14.08 -10.98 -6.88
N SER A 109 14.60 -10.60 -8.06
CA SER A 109 14.99 -9.22 -8.42
C SER A 109 13.83 -8.19 -8.46
N TYR A 110 12.72 -8.50 -7.82
CA TYR A 110 11.54 -7.64 -7.75
C TYR A 110 11.71 -6.66 -6.61
#